data_AF-A0A7Z9ZNU9-F1
#
_entry.id   AF-A0A7Z9ZNU9-F1
#
_cell.length_a   1.000
_cell.length_b   1.000
_cell.length_c   1.000
_cell.angle_alpha   90.00
_cell.angle_beta   90.00
_cell.angle_gamma   90.00
#
_symmetry.space_group_name_H-M   'P 1'
#
loop_
_entity.id
_entity.type
_entity.pdbx_description
1 polymer ?
#
loop_
_entity_poly.entity_id
_entity_poly.type
_entity_poly.pdbx_seq_one_letter_code
_entity_poly.pdbx_strand_id
1 'polypeptide(L)'
;LSTGTLCYTAIESLKNPEISQYGLYDMRQIKPLPENFLDTIFTAYQKIITLEEGVISGGFGSRVLQYANSQKFSGEIVIKGIPEKFIPHATREEQLEECGLDVKNILS
;
A
#
# COMPACT_ATOMS: atom_id res chain seq x y z
N LEU A 1 0.50 -3.09 -3.51
CA LEU A 1 0.21 -1.93 -4.39
C LEU A 1 0.85 -0.71 -3.78
N SER A 2 1.89 -0.15 -4.39
CA SER A 2 2.61 1.00 -3.82
C SER A 2 2.43 2.24 -4.68
N THR A 3 2.46 3.42 -4.06
CA THR A 3 2.49 4.70 -4.76
C THR A 3 3.73 5.50 -4.33
N GLY A 4 4.24 6.35 -5.23
CA GLY A 4 5.32 7.28 -4.94
C GLY A 4 6.59 6.60 -4.40
N THR A 5 7.23 7.26 -3.43
CA THR A 5 8.53 6.88 -2.87
C THR A 5 8.51 5.63 -2.01
N LEU A 6 7.36 5.22 -1.46
CA LEU A 6 7.25 3.95 -0.72
C LEU A 6 7.51 2.72 -1.58
N CYS A 7 7.48 2.86 -2.91
CA CYS A 7 7.85 1.76 -3.79
C CYS A 7 9.30 1.31 -3.54
N TYR A 8 10.21 2.24 -3.26
CA TYR A 8 11.59 1.92 -2.91
C TYR A 8 11.69 1.17 -1.57
N THR A 9 10.96 1.62 -0.55
CA THR A 9 10.86 0.92 0.74
C THR A 9 10.34 -0.50 0.57
N ALA A 10 9.35 -0.68 -0.32
CA ALA A 10 8.81 -1.99 -0.64
C ALA A 10 9.80 -2.90 -1.34
N ILE A 11 10.57 -2.38 -2.29
CA ILE A 11 11.66 -3.12 -2.94
C ILE A 11 12.67 -3.58 -1.90
N GLU A 12 13.11 -2.70 -1.00
CA GLU A 12 14.07 -3.05 0.06
C GLU A 12 13.51 -4.13 1.00
N SER A 13 12.23 -4.03 1.36
CA SER A 13 11.56 -5.03 2.22
C SER A 13 11.59 -6.40 1.56
N LEU A 14 11.22 -6.47 0.28
CA LEU A 14 11.12 -7.71 -0.50
C LEU A 14 12.47 -8.36 -0.86
N LYS A 15 13.61 -7.75 -0.52
CA LYS A 15 14.93 -8.42 -0.65
C LYS A 15 15.09 -9.59 0.32
N ASN A 16 14.27 -9.67 1.37
CA ASN A 16 14.27 -10.84 2.24
C ASN A 16 13.74 -12.06 1.46
N PRO A 17 14.53 -13.14 1.30
CA PRO A 17 14.12 -14.30 0.49
C PRO A 17 12.93 -15.08 1.09
N GLU A 18 12.60 -14.89 2.37
CA GLU A 18 11.49 -15.58 3.05
C GLU A 18 10.10 -15.08 2.62
N ILE A 19 10.03 -14.01 1.84
CA ILE A 19 8.78 -13.34 1.41
C ILE A 19 8.63 -13.33 -0.12
N SER A 20 9.07 -14.40 -0.78
CA SER A 20 8.96 -14.60 -2.24
C SER A 20 7.53 -14.66 -2.78
N GLN A 21 6.53 -14.74 -1.90
CA GLN A 21 5.10 -14.83 -2.23
C GLN A 21 4.42 -13.49 -2.59
N TYR A 22 5.11 -12.36 -2.41
CA TYR A 22 4.52 -11.03 -2.63
C TYR A 22 4.74 -10.52 -4.05
N GLY A 23 3.67 -10.01 -4.67
CA GLY A 23 3.76 -9.19 -5.87
C GLY A 23 3.85 -7.69 -5.53
N LEU A 24 4.86 -7.01 -6.06
CA LEU A 24 4.97 -5.55 -5.96
C LEU A 24 4.53 -4.88 -7.26
N TYR A 25 3.58 -3.95 -7.13
CA TYR A 25 3.05 -3.17 -8.24
C TYR A 25 3.16 -1.67 -7.92
N ASP A 26 3.87 -0.92 -8.76
CA ASP A 26 4.00 0.53 -8.72
C ASP A 26 2.80 1.20 -9.40
N MET A 27 1.92 1.77 -8.60
CA MET A 27 0.65 2.38 -9.01
C MET A 27 0.86 3.87 -9.28
N ARG A 28 1.21 4.21 -10.52
CA ARG A 28 1.50 5.60 -10.93
C ARG A 28 0.25 6.45 -11.17
N GLN A 29 -0.91 5.82 -11.26
CA GLN A 29 -2.19 6.47 -11.51
C GLN A 29 -3.13 6.22 -10.32
N ILE A 30 -3.31 7.23 -9.48
CA ILE A 30 -4.31 7.19 -8.42
C ILE A 30 -5.68 7.58 -9.01
N LYS A 31 -5.72 8.59 -9.89
CA LYS A 31 -6.94 9.05 -10.58
C LYS A 31 -6.68 9.30 -12.08
N PRO A 32 -7.51 8.76 -13.00
CA PRO A 32 -8.46 7.66 -12.76
C PRO A 32 -7.73 6.40 -12.24
N LEU A 33 -8.46 5.52 -11.55
CA LEU A 33 -7.88 4.27 -11.06
C LEU A 33 -7.81 3.28 -12.25
N PRO A 34 -6.72 2.52 -12.44
CA PRO A 34 -6.61 1.58 -13.56
C PRO A 34 -7.38 0.28 -13.26
N GLU A 35 -8.70 0.33 -13.39
CA GLU A 35 -9.65 -0.72 -13.00
C GLU A 35 -9.35 -2.11 -13.59
N ASN A 36 -9.18 -2.20 -14.92
CA ASN A 36 -8.86 -3.47 -15.60
C ASN A 36 -7.58 -4.15 -15.05
N PHE A 37 -6.61 -3.34 -14.62
CA PHE A 37 -5.37 -3.85 -14.05
C PHE A 37 -5.60 -4.35 -12.61
N LEU A 38 -6.40 -3.63 -11.82
CA LEU A 38 -6.79 -4.09 -10.50
C LEU A 38 -7.61 -5.37 -10.53
N ASP A 39 -8.47 -5.58 -11.54
CA ASP A 39 -9.22 -6.83 -11.69
C ASP A 39 -8.30 -8.05 -11.82
N THR A 40 -7.21 -7.87 -12.57
CA THR A 40 -6.17 -8.90 -12.73
C THR A 40 -5.51 -9.22 -11.38
N ILE A 41 -5.24 -8.19 -10.58
CA ILE A 41 -4.63 -8.33 -9.25
C ILE A 41 -5.61 -9.00 -8.27
N PHE A 42 -6.88 -8.57 -8.24
CA PHE A 42 -7.91 -9.13 -7.37
C PHE A 42 -8.22 -10.61 -7.69
N THR A 43 -7.99 -11.04 -8.93
CA THR A 43 -8.09 -12.46 -9.30
C THR A 43 -6.87 -13.27 -8.84
N ALA A 44 -5.69 -12.65 -8.84
CA ALA A 44 -4.43 -13.33 -8.55
C ALA A 44 -4.10 -13.44 -7.05
N TYR A 45 -4.59 -12.50 -6.22
CA TYR A 45 -4.21 -12.41 -4.80
C TYR A 45 -5.43 -12.35 -3.88
N GLN A 46 -5.36 -13.08 -2.77
CA GLN A 46 -6.35 -13.04 -1.69
C GLN A 46 -6.07 -11.97 -0.63
N LYS A 47 -4.87 -11.39 -0.64
CA LYS A 47 -4.46 -10.31 0.26
C LYS A 47 -3.82 -9.18 -0.52
N ILE A 48 -4.34 -7.97 -0.37
CA ILE A 48 -3.86 -6.76 -1.01
C ILE A 48 -3.37 -5.80 0.08
N ILE A 49 -2.12 -5.36 -0.02
CA ILE A 49 -1.57 -4.30 0.83
C ILE A 49 -1.42 -3.06 -0.05
N THR A 50 -2.02 -1.93 0.35
CA THR A 50 -1.81 -0.63 -0.30
C THR A 50 -0.80 0.18 0.51
N LEU A 51 0.19 0.76 -0.16
CA LEU A 51 1.22 1.62 0.44
C LEU A 51 1.10 3.03 -0.14
N GLU A 52 0.90 4.01 0.72
CA GLU A 52 0.88 5.43 0.34
C GLU A 52 1.51 6.33 1.41
N GLU A 53 2.23 7.36 0.99
CA GLU A 53 2.60 8.50 1.87
C GLU A 53 1.49 9.56 1.88
N GLY A 54 0.25 9.09 1.88
CA GLY A 54 -0.97 9.88 2.06
C GLY A 54 -1.70 9.42 3.32
N VAL A 55 -2.67 10.21 3.77
CA VAL A 55 -3.52 9.79 4.89
C VAL A 55 -4.37 8.57 4.50
N ILE A 56 -4.48 7.61 5.40
CA ILE A 56 -5.20 6.34 5.15
C ILE A 56 -6.69 6.56 4.77
N SER A 57 -7.28 7.65 5.25
CA SER A 57 -8.68 8.03 5.00
C SER A 57 -8.80 8.89 3.74
N GLY A 58 -9.55 8.40 2.76
CA GLY A 58 -9.78 9.12 1.50
C GLY A 58 -8.61 9.12 0.51
N GLY A 59 -7.47 8.52 0.87
CA GLY A 59 -6.30 8.33 0.02
C GLY A 59 -6.44 7.23 -1.04
N PHE A 60 -5.30 6.79 -1.58
CA PHE A 60 -5.20 5.72 -2.58
C PHE A 60 -5.80 4.41 -2.08
N GLY A 61 -5.44 3.97 -0.86
CA GLY A 61 -5.94 2.72 -0.28
C GLY A 61 -7.45 2.73 -0.11
N SER A 62 -8.02 3.85 0.34
CA SER A 62 -9.48 4.04 0.44
C SER A 62 -10.17 3.89 -0.92
N ARG A 63 -9.54 4.34 -2.02
CA ARG A 63 -10.10 4.19 -3.36
C ARG A 63 -9.99 2.76 -3.89
N VAL A 64 -8.90 2.07 -3.62
CA VAL A 64 -8.77 0.63 -3.92
C VAL A 64 -9.84 -0.15 -3.17
N LEU A 65 -10.10 0.17 -1.90
CA LEU A 65 -11.14 -0.48 -1.10
C LEU A 65 -12.55 -0.24 -1.67
N GLN A 66 -12.86 0.99 -2.09
CA GLN A 66 -14.13 1.33 -2.75
C GLN A 66 -14.32 0.52 -4.04
N TYR A 67 -13.27 0.45 -4.88
CA TYR A 67 -13.31 -0.32 -6.11
C TYR A 67 -13.46 -1.82 -5.85
N ALA A 68 -12.69 -2.36 -4.90
CA ALA A 68 -12.79 -3.75 -4.47
C ALA A 68 -14.21 -4.13 -4.02
N ASN A 69 -14.87 -3.24 -3.28
CA ASN A 69 -16.28 -3.42 -2.89
C ASN A 69 -17.22 -3.47 -4.10
N SER A 70 -17.03 -2.60 -5.11
CA SER A 70 -17.83 -2.67 -6.34
C SER A 70 -17.62 -3.96 -7.15
N GLN A 71 -16.42 -4.55 -7.05
CA GLN A 71 -16.09 -5.83 -7.68
C GLN A 71 -16.44 -7.04 -6.81
N LYS A 72 -17.02 -6.84 -5.62
CA LYS A 72 -17.31 -7.91 -4.63
C LYS A 72 -16.07 -8.76 -4.30
N PHE A 73 -14.90 -8.14 -4.29
CA PHE A 73 -13.67 -8.79 -3.86
C PHE A 73 -13.82 -9.29 -2.43
N SER A 74 -13.47 -10.55 -2.19
CA SER A 74 -13.67 -11.23 -0.90
C SER A 74 -12.38 -11.41 -0.09
N GLY A 75 -11.24 -11.00 -0.64
CA GLY A 75 -9.96 -11.06 0.04
C GLY A 75 -9.75 -9.94 1.06
N GLU A 76 -8.64 -10.02 1.77
CA GLU A 76 -8.21 -9.02 2.75
C GLU A 76 -7.56 -7.81 2.04
N ILE A 77 -7.94 -6.60 2.43
CA ILE A 77 -7.25 -5.36 2.02
C ILE A 77 -6.74 -4.64 3.25
N VAL A 78 -5.43 -4.42 3.31
CA VAL A 78 -4.75 -3.67 4.36
C VAL A 78 -4.24 -2.35 3.79
N ILE A 79 -4.64 -1.24 4.40
CA ILE A 79 -4.19 0.10 4.02
C ILE A 79 -3.04 0.51 4.93
N LYS A 80 -1.85 0.71 4.36
CA LYS A 80 -0.69 1.30 5.03
C LYS A 80 -0.49 2.71 4.47
N GLY A 81 -0.60 3.69 5.35
CA GLY A 81 -0.31 5.08 5.05
C GLY A 81 -0.21 5.91 6.32
N ILE A 82 -0.24 7.22 6.17
CA ILE A 82 -0.13 8.16 7.29
C ILE A 82 -1.42 8.05 8.14
N PRO A 83 -1.32 7.77 9.45
CA PRO A 83 -2.49 7.67 10.33
C PRO A 83 -3.15 9.03 10.56
N GLU A 84 -4.42 9.03 10.99
CA GLU A 84 -5.17 10.25 11.35
C GLU A 84 -4.72 10.85 12.69
N LYS A 85 -3.43 11.15 12.81
CA LYS A 85 -2.83 11.83 13.96
C LYS A 85 -1.78 12.82 13.48
N PHE A 86 -1.47 13.78 14.33
CA PHE A 86 -0.33 14.66 14.10
C PHE A 86 0.97 13.86 14.17
N ILE A 87 1.81 14.00 13.13
CA ILE A 87 3.16 13.43 13.09
C ILE A 87 4.15 14.53 13.44
N PRO A 88 4.90 14.41 14.57
CA PRO A 88 5.89 15.40 14.95
C PRO A 88 6.94 15.63 13.88
N HIS A 89 7.57 16.81 13.94
CA HIS A 89 8.74 17.08 13.12
C HIS A 89 9.89 16.16 13.53
N ALA A 90 10.44 15.45 12.55
CA ALA A 90 11.58 14.56 12.68
C ALA A 90 12.20 14.38 11.29
N THR A 91 13.26 13.58 11.19
CA THR A 91 13.72 13.13 9.87
C THR A 91 12.65 12.30 9.18
N ARG A 92 12.74 12.19 7.85
CA ARG A 92 11.76 11.44 7.06
C ARG A 92 11.70 9.98 7.50
N GLU A 93 12.85 9.38 7.75
CA GLU A 93 13.00 7.98 8.18
C GLU A 93 12.28 7.75 9.52
N GLU A 94 12.49 8.62 10.50
CA GLU A 94 11.82 8.57 11.81
C GLU A 94 10.30 8.75 11.68
N GLN A 95 9.85 9.66 10.80
CA GLN A 95 8.41 9.85 10.55
C GLN A 95 7.77 8.62 9.90
N LEU A 96 8.47 7.96 8.97
CA LEU A 96 7.98 6.72 8.36
C LEU A 96 7.95 5.58 9.38
N GLU A 97 8.96 5.46 10.24
CA GLU A 97 8.95 4.48 11.34
C GLU A 97 7.78 4.70 12.31
N GLU A 98 7.53 5.95 12.72
CA GLU A 98 6.38 6.33 13.56
C GLU A 98 5.02 6.02 12.91
N CYS A 99 4.97 5.98 11.58
CA CYS A 99 3.79 5.59 10.81
C CYS A 99 3.74 4.08 10.49
N GLY A 100 4.76 3.31 10.83
CA GLY A 100 4.88 1.90 10.43
C GLY A 100 5.09 1.69 8.93
N LEU A 101 5.66 2.70 8.25
CA LEU A 101 5.93 2.73 6.81
C LEU A 101 7.41 2.48 6.48
N ASP A 102 8.20 2.02 7.45
CA ASP A 102 9.58 1.58 7.24
C ASP A 102 9.69 0.13 6.75
N VAL A 103 10.88 -0.24 6.29
CA VAL A 103 11.20 -1.57 5.72
C VAL A 103 10.80 -2.74 6.63
N LYS A 104 10.86 -2.59 7.95
CA LYS A 104 10.54 -3.66 8.91
C LYS A 104 9.04 -3.83 9.08
N ASN A 105 8.28 -2.75 8.93
CA ASN A 105 6.86 -2.68 9.32
C ASN A 105 5.86 -2.63 8.14
N ILE A 106 6.28 -2.38 6.90
CA ILE A 106 5.31 -2.24 5.80
C ILE A 106 4.57 -3.55 5.46
N LEU A 107 5.17 -4.71 5.74
CA LEU A 107 4.63 -6.03 5.42
C LEU A 107 3.97 -6.73 6.62
N SER A 108 4.02 -6.13 7.81
CA SER A 108 3.40 -6.68 9.02
C SER A 108 1.88 -6.51 9.05
#